data_AF-A0A9N9KKW4-F1
#
_entry.id   AF-A0A9N9KKW4-F1
#
_cell.length_a   1.000
_cell.length_b   1.000
_cell.length_c   1.000
_cell.angle_alpha   90.00
_cell.angle_beta   90.00
_cell.angle_gamma   90.00
#
_symmetry.space_group_name_H-M   'P 1'
#
loop_
_entity.id
_entity.type
_entity.pdbx_description
1 polymer ?
#
loop_
_entity_poly.entity_id
_entity_poly.type
_entity_poly.pdbx_seq_one_letter_code
_entity_poly.pdbx_strand_id
1 'polypeptide(L)' 'RSFHDNTSAIIYLPADTTYLSLHIQYLETTENNDEYEVCYTTFNKIWKKFLPYIKKLTPRSDLCLKCKDMRFNANY' A
#
# COMPACT_ATOMS: atom_id res chain seq x y z
N ARG A 1 -19.45 -8.43 25.38
CA ARG A 1 -19.23 -7.54 24.21
C ARG A 1 -18.94 -8.46 23.03
N SER A 2 -19.88 -8.64 22.11
CA SER A 2 -19.59 -9.38 20.88
C SER A 2 -18.74 -8.49 19.98
N PHE A 3 -17.56 -8.96 19.62
CA PHE A 3 -16.77 -8.34 18.56
C PHE A 3 -17.40 -8.81 17.26
N HIS A 4 -17.96 -7.87 16.51
CA HIS A 4 -18.58 -8.18 15.23
C HIS A 4 -17.45 -8.51 14.24
N ASP A 5 -17.40 -9.77 13.79
CA ASP A 5 -16.40 -10.37 12.89
C ASP A 5 -16.47 -9.89 11.43
N ASN A 6 -16.92 -8.65 11.18
CA ASN A 6 -17.06 -8.09 9.82
C ASN A 6 -16.05 -6.98 9.53
N THR A 7 -14.90 -6.97 10.21
CA THR A 7 -13.85 -5.99 9.90
C THR A 7 -12.90 -6.62 8.88
N SER A 8 -13.11 -6.34 7.59
CA SER A 8 -12.13 -6.71 6.56
C SER A 8 -10.74 -6.21 6.99
N ALA A 9 -9.75 -7.11 7.02
CA ALA A 9 -8.41 -6.78 7.47
C ALA A 9 -7.87 -5.58 6.66
N ILE A 10 -7.57 -4.47 7.34
CA ILE A 10 -6.99 -3.29 6.71
C ILE A 10 -5.53 -3.61 6.40
N ILE A 11 -5.16 -3.50 5.13
CA ILE A 11 -3.78 -3.68 4.68
C ILE A 11 -3.13 -2.31 4.60
N TYR A 12 -1.96 -2.16 5.21
CA TYR A 12 -1.21 -0.92 5.21
C TYR A 12 0.01 -1.02 4.31
N LEU A 13 0.05 -0.17 3.28
CA LEU A 13 1.24 0.02 2.45
C LEU A 13 2.24 0.96 3.14
N PRO A 14 3.54 0.77 2.86
CA PRO A 14 4.59 1.71 3.25
C PRO A 14 4.26 3.16 2.86
N ALA A 15 4.73 4.11 3.68
CA ALA A 15 4.39 5.52 3.54
C ALA A 15 4.97 6.18 2.27
N ASP A 16 6.06 5.61 1.75
CA ASP A 16 6.74 5.98 0.52
C ASP A 16 6.09 5.37 -0.73
N THR A 17 5.16 4.41 -0.58
CA THR A 17 4.50 3.79 -1.72
C THR A 17 3.58 4.79 -2.44
N THR A 18 3.83 5.03 -3.72
CA THR A 18 3.01 5.92 -4.57
C THR A 18 2.06 5.11 -5.46
N TYR A 19 0.99 5.73 -5.96
CA TYR A 19 0.14 5.06 -6.94
C TYR A 19 0.90 4.79 -8.25
N LEU A 20 1.86 5.66 -8.57
CA LEU A 20 2.74 5.49 -9.73
C LEU A 20 3.66 4.27 -9.55
N SER A 21 4.31 4.11 -8.39
CA SER A 21 5.18 2.96 -8.14
C SER A 21 4.41 1.64 -8.18
N LEU A 22 3.16 1.62 -7.68
CA LEU A 22 2.27 0.46 -7.78
C LEU A 22 1.87 0.16 -9.23
N HIS A 23 1.64 1.20 -10.04
CA HIS A 23 1.29 1.02 -11.45
C HIS A 23 2.49 0.50 -12.25
N ILE A 24 3.71 1.00 -11.99
CA ILE A 24 4.94 0.46 -12.60
C ILE A 24 5.10 -1.02 -12.26
N GLN A 25 4.95 -1.37 -10.97
CA GLN A 25 5.02 -2.77 -10.55
C GLN A 25 3.93 -3.64 -11.20
N TYR A 26 2.72 -3.09 -11.41
CA TYR A 26 1.67 -3.76 -12.17
C TYR A 26 2.11 -3.99 -13.63
N LEU A 27 2.65 -2.99 -14.32
CA LEU A 27 3.11 -3.11 -15.70
C LEU A 27 4.19 -4.19 -15.85
N GLU A 28 5.19 -4.18 -14.96
CA GLU A 28 6.26 -5.19 -14.92
C GLU A 28 5.69 -6.62 -14.77
N THR A 29 4.60 -6.79 -14.02
CA THR A 29 3.95 -8.10 -13.91
C THR A 29 3.15 -8.49 -15.15
N THR A 30 2.54 -7.55 -15.86
CA THR A 30 1.77 -7.83 -17.09
C THR A 30 2.64 -8.08 -18.32
N GLU A 31 3.81 -7.42 -18.44
CA GLU A 31 4.75 -7.66 -19.55
C GLU A 31 5.18 -9.14 -19.66
N ASN A 32 5.16 -9.87 -18.54
CA ASN A 32 5.53 -11.28 -18.48
C ASN A 32 4.37 -12.26 -18.76
N ASN A 33 3.13 -11.78 -18.89
CA ASN A 33 1.93 -12.62 -18.94
C ASN A 33 1.07 -12.46 -20.20
N ASP A 34 1.52 -11.68 -21.20
CA ASP A 34 0.78 -11.42 -22.47
C ASP A 34 -0.63 -10.84 -22.25
N GLU A 35 -0.82 -10.15 -21.11
CA GLU A 35 -2.08 -9.54 -20.71
C GLU A 35 -2.19 -8.09 -21.19
N TYR A 36 -3.41 -7.63 -21.48
CA TYR A 36 -3.67 -6.24 -21.83
C TYR A 36 -3.45 -5.32 -20.63
N GLU A 37 -2.46 -4.43 -20.76
CA GLU A 37 -2.17 -3.42 -19.75
C GLU A 37 -3.27 -2.36 -19.64
N VAL A 38 -3.62 -2.01 -18.41
CA VAL A 38 -4.48 -0.84 -18.16
C VAL A 38 -3.66 0.42 -17.97
N CYS A 39 -4.13 1.52 -18.54
CA CYS A 39 -3.53 2.83 -18.34
C CYS A 39 -3.65 3.29 -16.87
N TYR A 40 -2.73 4.16 -16.43
CA TYR A 40 -2.62 4.63 -15.04
C TYR A 40 -3.93 5.16 -14.44
N THR A 41 -4.74 5.88 -15.23
CA THR A 41 -6.00 6.46 -14.75
C THR A 41 -7.04 5.38 -14.49
N THR A 42 -7.13 4.36 -15.35
CA THR A 42 -8.01 3.20 -15.18
C THR A 42 -7.56 2.35 -14.01
N PHE A 43 -6.24 2.07 -13.90
CA PHE A 43 -5.65 1.41 -12.75
C PHE A 43 -6.07 2.07 -11.42
N ASN A 44 -5.93 3.39 -11.32
CA ASN A 44 -6.30 4.13 -10.11
C ASN A 44 -7.80 4.06 -9.79
N LYS A 45 -8.66 4.10 -10.81
CA LYS A 45 -10.12 3.96 -10.61
C LYS A 45 -10.46 2.57 -10.08
N ILE A 46 -9.87 1.52 -10.65
CA ILE A 46 -10.06 0.14 -10.20
C ILE A 46 -9.55 -0.02 -8.77
N TRP A 47 -8.32 0.42 -8.50
CA TRP A 47 -7.71 0.34 -7.18
C TRP A 47 -8.60 0.97 -6.10
N LYS A 48 -9.03 2.22 -6.29
CA LYS A 48 -9.86 2.93 -5.31
C LYS A 48 -11.24 2.30 -5.11
N LYS A 49 -11.82 1.72 -6.17
CA LYS A 49 -13.16 1.14 -6.14
C LYS A 49 -13.17 -0.24 -5.48
N PHE A 50 -12.18 -1.08 -5.78
CA PHE A 50 -12.18 -2.50 -5.39
C PHE A 50 -11.23 -2.82 -4.24
N LEU A 51 -10.23 -1.97 -3.97
CA LEU A 51 -9.26 -2.16 -2.89
C LEU A 51 -9.34 -1.04 -1.82
N PRO A 52 -10.53 -0.63 -1.34
CA PRO A 52 -10.65 0.47 -0.38
C PRO A 52 -10.07 0.15 1.01
N TYR A 53 -9.83 -1.14 1.29
CA TYR A 53 -9.21 -1.61 2.52
C TYR A 53 -7.68 -1.51 2.51
N ILE A 54 -7.07 -1.22 1.36
CA ILE A 54 -5.63 -0.94 1.27
C ILE A 54 -5.41 0.55 1.52
N LYS A 55 -4.76 0.85 2.64
CA LYS A 55 -4.46 2.22 3.07
C LYS A 55 -2.95 2.46 3.04
N LYS A 56 -2.55 3.71 2.90
CA LYS A 56 -1.13 4.10 3.07
C LYS A 56 -0.89 4.47 4.52
N LEU A 57 0.26 4.08 5.04
CA LEU A 57 0.74 4.63 6.30
C LEU A 57 1.01 6.13 6.10
N THR A 58 0.60 6.94 7.09
CA THR A 58 1.04 8.32 7.15
C THR A 58 2.52 8.34 7.51
N PRO A 59 3.37 9.11 6.80
CA PRO A 59 4.72 9.37 7.25
C PRO A 59 4.64 10.01 8.64
N ARG A 60 5.19 9.35 9.66
CA ARG A 60 5.30 9.94 11.00
C ARG A 60 6.46 10.92 11.02
N SER A 61 6.19 12.13 10.54
CA SER A 61 7.12 13.26 10.55
C SER A 61 7.32 13.84 11.96
N ASP A 62 6.45 13.49 12.91
CA ASP A 62 6.52 13.85 14.32
C ASP A 62 7.60 13.10 15.11
N LEU A 63 8.15 12.02 14.55
CA LEU A 63 9.23 11.27 15.19
C LEU A 63 10.60 11.88 14.86
N CYS A 64 11.36 12.20 15.91
CA CYS A 64 12.77 12.60 15.75
C CYS A 64 13.61 11.42 15.21
N LEU A 65 14.78 11.73 14.62
CA LEU A 65 15.68 10.74 14.02
C LEU A 65 15.99 9.58 14.98
N LYS A 66 16.24 9.89 16.27
CA LYS A 66 16.50 8.89 17.32
C LYS A 66 15.34 7.90 17.51
N CYS A 67 14.09 8.39 17.48
CA CYS A 67 12.91 7.54 17.63
C CYS A 67 12.61 6.73 16.37
N LYS A 68 13.05 7.20 15.18
CA LYS A 68 12.98 6.42 13.94
C LYS A 68 13.94 5.23 14.02
N ASP A 69 15.19 5.43 14.43
CA ASP A 69 16.22 4.37 14.49
C ASP A 69 15.91 3.29 15.53
N MET A 70 15.40 3.66 16.71
CA MET A 70 15.03 2.68 17.75
C MET A 70 13.96 1.69 17.32
N ARG A 71 13.08 2.07 16.39
CA ARG A 71 12.01 1.18 15.91
C ARG A 71 12.52 0.09 14.97
N PHE A 72 13.54 0.39 14.17
CA PHE A 72 14.14 -0.59 13.26
C PHE A 72 15.15 -1.51 13.97
N ASN A 73 15.71 -1.05 15.10
CA ASN A 73 16.60 -1.85 15.96
C ASN A 73 15.87 -2.76 16.97
N ALA A 74 14.53 -2.84 16.95
CA ALA A 74 13.77 -3.76 17.81
C ALA A 74 13.82 -5.25 17.35
N ASN A 75 14.69 -5.59 16.40
CA ASN A 75 14.94 -6.96 15.93
C ASN A 75 16.38 -7.42 16.25
N TYR A 76 16.82 -7.25 17.51
CA TYR A 76 17.93 -8.00 18.08
C TYR A 76 17.62 -8.38 19.53
#